data_AF-A0A1Y1LUB2-F1
#
_entry.id   AF-A0A1Y1LUB2-F1
#
_cell.length_a   1.000
_cell.length_b   1.000
_cell.length_c   1.000
_cell.angle_alpha   90.00
_cell.angle_beta   90.00
_cell.angle_gamma   90.00
#
_symmetry.space_group_name_H-M   'P 1'
#
loop_
_entity.id
_entity.type
_entity.pdbx_description
1 polymer ?
#
loop_
_entity_poly.entity_id
_entity_poly.type
_entity_poly.pdbx_seq_one_letter_code
_entity_poly.pdbx_strand_id
1 'polypeptide(L)'
;GTNATICHLWERDCSVQRRFQKIVEVAPALFSNRGLIDELADAAVRMARAIRYQSLGTVEFLVNENEGEFYFLEINPRLQVEHTITESVSGVDLVQTQLRVAQGFSLAQLGLEQSLIPSPRNVHSIQLRLCAEDAQKGFFLSMGKIDTFHIP
;
A
#
# COMPACT_ATOMS: atom_id res chain seq x y z
N GLY A 1 2.43 7.31 -28.21
CA GLY A 1 1.93 8.57 -27.64
C GLY A 1 0.56 8.31 -27.10
N THR A 2 0.39 8.38 -25.79
CA THR A 2 -0.88 8.12 -25.09
C THR A 2 -0.72 8.65 -23.67
N ASN A 3 -1.69 9.41 -23.16
CA ASN A 3 -1.75 9.72 -21.73
C ASN A 3 -1.78 8.41 -20.95
N ALA A 4 -0.77 8.16 -20.11
CA ALA A 4 -0.77 6.98 -19.26
C ALA A 4 -1.99 7.05 -18.33
N THR A 5 -2.88 6.07 -18.44
CA THR A 5 -3.99 5.92 -17.50
C THR A 5 -3.40 5.52 -16.15
N ILE A 6 -3.70 6.30 -15.11
CA ILE A 6 -3.25 6.07 -13.73
C ILE A 6 -4.49 6.06 -12.85
N CYS A 7 -4.59 5.04 -11.99
CA CYS A 7 -5.57 4.94 -10.90
C CYS A 7 -4.83 4.64 -9.58
N HIS A 8 -5.48 4.87 -8.44
CA HIS A 8 -5.00 4.48 -7.13
C HIS A 8 -5.94 3.42 -6.51
N LEU A 9 -5.37 2.55 -5.67
CA LEU A 9 -6.10 1.55 -4.90
C LEU A 9 -6.13 1.94 -3.42
N TRP A 10 -6.47 3.21 -3.19
CA TRP A 10 -6.52 3.83 -1.87
C TRP A 10 -5.17 3.80 -1.14
N GLU A 11 -5.20 4.11 0.15
CA GLU A 11 -4.04 4.29 1.01
C GLU A 11 -3.83 3.13 1.99
N ARG A 12 -2.63 3.10 2.57
CA ARG A 12 -2.28 2.24 3.71
C ARG A 12 -1.68 3.11 4.81
N ASP A 13 -2.00 2.82 6.07
CA ASP A 13 -1.29 3.34 7.22
C ASP A 13 -0.18 2.36 7.63
N CYS A 14 1.05 2.85 7.62
CA CYS A 14 2.26 2.11 8.01
C CYS A 14 3.03 2.84 9.13
N SER A 15 2.34 3.62 9.95
CA SER A 15 2.93 4.43 11.03
C SER A 15 3.56 3.60 12.15
N VAL A 16 3.08 2.36 12.37
CA VAL A 16 3.62 1.46 13.40
C VAL A 16 4.90 0.80 12.89
N GLN A 17 6.02 1.43 13.24
CA GLN A 17 7.35 1.04 12.79
C GLN A 17 8.31 0.89 13.96
N ARG A 18 9.32 0.02 13.82
CA ARG A 18 10.45 -0.07 14.75
C ARG A 18 11.75 -0.02 13.96
N ARG A 19 12.64 0.92 14.31
CA ARG A 19 13.95 1.10 13.63
C ARG A 19 13.81 1.13 12.09
N PHE A 20 12.86 1.91 11.59
CA PHE A 20 12.55 2.05 10.16
C PHE A 20 12.02 0.77 9.47
N GLN A 21 11.56 -0.21 10.25
CA GLN A 21 10.87 -1.39 9.75
C GLN A 21 9.39 -1.30 10.07
N LYS A 22 8.54 -1.45 9.05
CA LYS A 22 7.08 -1.56 9.21
C LYS A 22 6.75 -2.86 9.95
N ILE A 23 5.93 -2.79 11.00
CA ILE A 23 5.56 -3.94 11.85
C ILE A 23 4.07 -4.27 11.74
N VAL A 24 3.24 -3.22 11.72
CA VAL A 24 1.79 -3.32 11.54
C VAL A 24 1.41 -2.39 10.41
N GLU A 25 0.64 -2.91 9.46
CA GLU A 25 0.09 -2.13 8.36
C GLU A 25 -1.43 -2.30 8.30
N VAL A 26 -2.15 -1.20 8.03
CA VAL A 26 -3.61 -1.18 7.99
C VAL A 26 -4.10 -0.53 6.70
N ALA A 27 -5.15 -1.09 6.11
CA ALA A 27 -5.85 -0.52 4.97
C ALA A 27 -7.37 -0.55 5.24
N PRO A 28 -8.11 0.54 4.99
CA PRO A 28 -7.61 1.90 4.75
C PRO A 28 -6.92 2.48 6.00
N ALA A 29 -6.32 3.67 5.87
CA ALA A 29 -5.79 4.40 7.03
C ALA A 29 -6.95 4.79 7.96
N LEU A 30 -6.73 4.72 9.27
CA LEU A 30 -7.74 5.02 10.30
C LEU A 30 -7.91 6.53 10.57
N PHE A 31 -7.44 7.38 9.67
CA PHE A 31 -7.61 8.82 9.77
C PHE A 31 -9.08 9.21 9.67
N SER A 32 -9.49 10.11 10.55
CA SER A 32 -10.82 10.71 10.63
C SER A 32 -11.08 11.67 9.45
N ASN A 33 -10.06 12.42 9.03
CA ASN A 33 -10.17 13.35 7.92
C ASN A 33 -9.96 12.64 6.57
N ARG A 34 -11.07 12.19 5.97
CA ARG A 34 -11.03 11.52 4.65
C ARG A 34 -10.73 12.48 3.49
N GLY A 35 -10.99 13.78 3.64
CA GLY A 35 -10.64 14.77 2.61
C GLY A 35 -9.13 14.87 2.40
N LEU A 36 -8.36 14.78 3.48
CA LEU A 36 -6.89 14.72 3.43
C LEU A 36 -6.39 13.52 2.63
N ILE A 37 -7.07 12.36 2.74
CA ILE A 37 -6.72 11.18 1.96
C ILE A 37 -7.00 11.36 0.47
N ASP A 38 -8.12 12.01 0.12
CA ASP A 38 -8.44 12.30 -1.28
C ASP A 38 -7.36 13.22 -1.89
N GLU A 39 -6.89 14.22 -1.14
CA GLU A 39 -5.79 15.09 -1.56
C GLU A 39 -4.45 14.33 -1.73
N LEU A 40 -4.14 13.40 -0.82
CA LEU A 40 -2.99 12.50 -0.92
C LEU A 40 -3.05 11.63 -2.18
N ALA A 41 -4.20 11.02 -2.43
CA ALA A 41 -4.42 10.15 -3.59
C ALA A 41 -4.27 10.95 -4.90
N ASP A 42 -4.85 12.15 -4.95
CA ASP A 42 -4.71 13.06 -6.09
C ASP A 42 -3.25 13.48 -6.30
N ALA A 43 -2.52 13.79 -5.24
CA ALA A 43 -1.09 14.12 -5.31
C ALA A 43 -0.27 12.95 -5.89
N ALA A 44 -0.50 11.72 -5.40
CA ALA A 44 0.16 10.51 -5.89
C ALA A 44 -0.13 10.28 -7.39
N VAL A 45 -1.39 10.41 -7.80
CA VAL A 45 -1.80 10.27 -9.21
C VAL A 45 -1.16 11.34 -10.10
N ARG A 46 -1.11 12.60 -9.65
CA ARG A 46 -0.43 13.70 -10.38
C ARG A 46 1.06 13.40 -10.57
N MET A 47 1.76 12.95 -9.54
CA MET A 47 3.18 12.59 -9.62
C MET A 47 3.41 11.44 -10.60
N ALA A 48 2.63 10.36 -10.48
CA ALA A 48 2.72 9.20 -11.36
C ALA A 48 2.46 9.56 -12.83
N ARG A 49 1.48 10.42 -13.11
CA ARG A 49 1.23 10.93 -14.48
C ARG A 49 2.40 11.75 -15.01
N ALA A 50 2.97 12.64 -14.19
CA ALA A 50 4.09 13.51 -14.59
C ALA A 50 5.32 12.71 -15.03
N ILE A 51 5.61 11.60 -14.35
CA ILE A 51 6.73 10.71 -14.69
C ILE A 51 6.36 9.60 -15.68
N ARG A 52 5.11 9.57 -16.18
CA ARG A 52 4.57 8.51 -17.04
C ARG A 52 4.80 7.12 -16.44
N TYR A 53 4.51 6.98 -15.16
CA TYR A 53 4.73 5.76 -14.39
C TYR A 53 4.02 4.56 -15.05
N GLN A 54 4.67 3.40 -15.02
CA GLN A 54 4.15 2.15 -15.55
C GLN A 54 4.24 1.07 -14.47
N SER A 55 3.36 0.07 -14.54
CA SER A 55 3.27 -1.00 -13.56
C SER A 55 2.75 -0.49 -12.19
N LEU A 56 3.00 -1.27 -11.13
CA LEU A 56 2.59 -0.95 -9.77
C LEU A 56 3.70 -0.19 -9.02
N GLY A 57 3.30 0.72 -8.15
CA GLY A 57 4.20 1.48 -7.28
C GLY A 57 3.45 2.02 -6.07
N THR A 58 4.20 2.49 -5.08
CA THR A 58 3.64 3.17 -3.91
C THR A 58 4.29 4.54 -3.76
N VAL A 59 3.47 5.57 -3.59
CA VAL A 59 3.92 6.91 -3.21
C VAL A 59 3.78 7.00 -1.69
N GLU A 60 4.88 7.27 -0.99
CA GLU A 60 4.89 7.40 0.46
C GLU A 60 4.88 8.86 0.89
N PHE A 61 4.08 9.14 1.92
CA PHE A 61 3.93 10.46 2.51
C PHE A 61 4.06 10.38 4.02
N LEU A 62 4.59 11.44 4.62
CA LEU A 62 4.43 11.73 6.04
C LEU A 62 3.17 12.58 6.23
N VAL A 63 2.28 12.18 7.12
CA VAL A 63 0.99 12.86 7.34
C VAL A 63 0.92 13.39 8.77
N ASN A 64 0.57 14.66 8.91
CA ASN A 64 0.16 15.26 10.18
C ASN A 64 -1.35 15.51 10.15
N GLU A 65 -2.12 14.55 10.67
CA GLU A 65 -3.59 14.64 10.65
C GLU A 65 -4.13 15.85 11.43
N ASN A 66 -3.47 16.25 12.52
CA ASN A 66 -3.93 17.37 13.37
C ASN A 66 -3.84 18.72 12.65
N GLU A 67 -2.80 18.91 11.85
CA GLU A 67 -2.59 20.12 11.05
C GLU A 67 -3.24 20.02 9.66
N GLY A 68 -3.67 18.81 9.26
CA GLY A 68 -4.23 18.57 7.94
C GLY A 68 -3.18 18.65 6.83
N GLU A 69 -1.92 18.35 7.15
CA GLU A 69 -0.80 18.50 6.22
C GLU A 69 -0.20 17.14 5.86
N PHE A 70 0.39 17.05 4.66
CA PHE A 70 1.18 15.90 4.25
C PHE A 70 2.40 16.32 3.42
N TYR A 71 3.44 15.51 3.51
CA TYR A 71 4.74 15.75 2.90
C TYR A 71 5.18 14.52 2.13
N PHE A 72 5.57 14.69 0.87
CA PHE A 72 6.10 13.61 0.05
C PHE A 72 7.42 13.08 0.63
N LEU A 73 7.58 11.75 0.68
CA LEU A 73 8.82 11.10 1.07
C LEU A 73 9.52 10.49 -0.15
N GLU A 74 8.88 9.52 -0.79
CA GLU A 74 9.46 8.78 -1.90
C GLU A 74 8.41 8.09 -2.77
N ILE A 75 8.85 7.59 -3.92
CA ILE A 75 8.12 6.60 -4.72
C ILE A 75 8.89 5.30 -4.65
N ASN A 76 8.24 4.23 -4.20
CA ASN A 76 8.75 2.87 -4.27
C ASN A 76 8.31 2.24 -5.59
N PRO A 77 9.22 2.05 -6.57
CA PRO A 77 8.86 1.62 -7.91
C PRO A 77 8.70 0.09 -8.01
N ARG A 78 8.03 -0.51 -7.03
CA ARG A 78 7.90 -1.96 -6.85
C ARG A 78 6.65 -2.27 -6.03
N LEU A 79 6.18 -3.50 -6.14
CA LEU A 79 5.21 -4.05 -5.20
C LEU A 79 5.82 -4.10 -3.79
N GLN A 80 5.03 -3.74 -2.78
CA GLN A 80 5.45 -3.78 -1.38
C GLN A 80 4.93 -5.04 -0.69
N VAL A 81 5.54 -5.43 0.42
CA VAL A 81 5.17 -6.65 1.15
C VAL A 81 3.71 -6.57 1.61
N GLU A 82 3.32 -5.41 2.13
CA GLU A 82 1.98 -5.04 2.59
C GLU A 82 0.96 -4.75 1.48
N HIS A 83 1.19 -5.21 0.23
CA HIS A 83 0.16 -5.09 -0.80
C HIS A 83 -1.09 -5.93 -0.48
N THR A 84 -0.94 -7.01 0.28
CA THR A 84 -1.99 -7.96 0.66
C THR A 84 -3.21 -7.27 1.29
N ILE A 85 -3.01 -6.25 2.14
CA ILE A 85 -4.11 -5.51 2.76
C ILE A 85 -4.84 -4.61 1.76
N THR A 86 -4.14 -4.12 0.72
CA THR A 86 -4.79 -3.43 -0.41
C THR A 86 -5.60 -4.42 -1.25
N GLU A 87 -5.08 -5.62 -1.52
CA GLU A 87 -5.83 -6.67 -2.23
C GLU A 87 -7.09 -7.07 -1.46
N SER A 88 -6.99 -7.30 -0.15
CA SER A 88 -8.11 -7.68 0.72
C SER A 88 -9.25 -6.65 0.73
N VAL A 89 -8.93 -5.35 0.73
CA VAL A 89 -9.98 -4.30 0.75
C VAL A 89 -10.52 -3.95 -0.63
N SER A 90 -9.72 -4.13 -1.70
CA SER A 90 -10.12 -3.75 -3.06
C SER A 90 -10.67 -4.91 -3.90
N GLY A 91 -10.33 -6.16 -3.53
CA GLY A 91 -10.61 -7.34 -4.33
C GLY A 91 -9.74 -7.48 -5.59
N VAL A 92 -8.72 -6.64 -5.75
CA VAL A 92 -7.82 -6.66 -6.91
C VAL A 92 -6.59 -7.49 -6.61
N ASP A 93 -6.34 -8.53 -7.41
CA ASP A 93 -5.07 -9.27 -7.41
C ASP A 93 -4.00 -8.42 -8.10
N LEU A 94 -3.09 -7.85 -7.30
CA LEU A 94 -2.07 -6.92 -7.73
C LEU A 94 -0.94 -7.63 -8.48
N VAL A 95 -0.54 -8.83 -8.06
CA VAL A 95 0.50 -9.59 -8.76
C VAL A 95 0.02 -9.95 -10.17
N GLN A 96 -1.20 -10.48 -10.30
CA GLN A 96 -1.80 -10.79 -11.59
C GLN A 96 -2.00 -9.53 -12.45
N THR A 97 -2.47 -8.44 -11.85
CA THR A 97 -2.61 -7.15 -12.53
C THR A 97 -1.27 -6.68 -13.09
N GLN A 98 -0.19 -6.78 -12.31
CA GLN A 98 1.15 -6.37 -12.74
C GLN A 98 1.62 -7.16 -13.97
N LEU A 99 1.40 -8.47 -13.97
CA LEU A 99 1.74 -9.35 -15.10
C LEU A 99 0.92 -9.00 -16.36
N ARG A 100 -0.38 -8.76 -16.21
CA ARG A 100 -1.26 -8.39 -17.34
C ARG A 100 -0.89 -7.02 -17.92
N VAL A 101 -0.59 -6.04 -17.08
CA VAL A 101 -0.09 -4.73 -17.54
C VAL A 101 1.23 -4.89 -18.30
N ALA A 102 2.15 -5.73 -17.82
CA ALA A 102 3.40 -6.02 -18.53
C ALA A 102 3.18 -6.73 -19.88
N GLN A 103 2.08 -7.47 -20.04
CA GLN A 103 1.63 -8.06 -21.31
C GLN A 103 0.93 -7.06 -22.25
N GLY A 104 0.77 -5.81 -21.85
CA GLY A 104 0.18 -4.74 -22.66
C GLY A 104 -1.33 -4.54 -22.49
N PHE A 105 -1.96 -5.20 -21.51
CA PHE A 105 -3.36 -4.91 -21.17
C PHE A 105 -3.48 -3.49 -20.59
N SER A 106 -4.50 -2.76 -21.05
CA SER A 106 -4.85 -1.46 -20.48
C SER A 106 -5.60 -1.62 -19.15
N LEU A 107 -5.55 -0.61 -18.28
CA LEU A 107 -6.29 -0.64 -17.01
C LEU A 107 -7.80 -0.80 -17.23
N ALA A 108 -8.37 -0.22 -18.28
CA ALA A 108 -9.78 -0.40 -18.64
C ALA A 108 -10.11 -1.87 -18.99
N GLN A 109 -9.24 -2.56 -19.73
CA GLN A 109 -9.41 -4.00 -20.02
C GLN A 109 -9.32 -4.86 -18.75
N LEU A 110 -8.65 -4.36 -17.71
CA LEU A 110 -8.56 -5.00 -16.41
C LEU A 110 -9.68 -4.59 -15.45
N GLY A 111 -10.59 -3.71 -15.86
CA GLY A 111 -11.65 -3.16 -15.00
C GLY A 111 -11.14 -2.20 -13.92
N LEU A 112 -9.91 -1.68 -14.08
CA LEU A 112 -9.22 -0.79 -13.13
C LEU A 112 -9.37 0.68 -13.52
N GLU A 113 -10.62 1.11 -13.64
CA GLU A 113 -10.96 2.53 -13.75
C GLU A 113 -11.28 3.08 -12.36
N GLN A 114 -10.88 4.33 -12.08
CA GLN A 114 -11.00 4.89 -10.73
C GLN A 114 -12.45 4.87 -10.19
N SER A 115 -13.43 5.03 -11.08
CA SER A 115 -14.87 4.97 -10.76
C SER A 115 -15.40 3.57 -10.44
N LEU A 116 -14.68 2.52 -10.83
CA LEU A 116 -15.05 1.12 -10.59
C LEU A 116 -14.38 0.54 -9.35
N ILE A 117 -13.32 1.18 -8.86
CA ILE A 117 -12.61 0.75 -7.64
C ILE A 117 -13.49 1.09 -6.42
N PRO A 118 -13.95 0.09 -5.64
CA PRO A 118 -14.83 0.32 -4.50
C PRO A 118 -14.17 1.17 -3.42
N SER A 119 -14.95 2.01 -2.74
CA SER A 119 -14.47 2.76 -1.57
C SER A 119 -14.18 1.81 -0.40
N PRO A 120 -13.03 1.95 0.31
CA PRO A 120 -12.65 1.03 1.37
C PRO A 120 -13.32 1.37 2.72
N ARG A 121 -14.22 2.36 2.77
CA ARG A 121 -14.78 2.91 4.03
C ARG A 121 -15.41 1.87 4.97
N ASN A 122 -15.92 0.77 4.43
CA ASN A 122 -16.63 -0.26 5.21
C ASN A 122 -15.87 -1.59 5.32
N VAL A 123 -14.63 -1.67 4.83
CA VAL A 123 -13.81 -2.88 4.85
C VAL A 123 -12.44 -2.53 5.39
N HIS A 124 -11.94 -3.29 6.35
CA HIS A 124 -10.63 -3.05 6.95
C HIS A 124 -9.81 -4.33 6.90
N SER A 125 -8.52 -4.17 6.62
CA SER A 125 -7.56 -5.26 6.60
C SER A 125 -6.31 -4.83 7.35
N ILE A 126 -5.76 -5.75 8.15
CA ILE A 126 -4.54 -5.54 8.94
C ILE A 126 -3.54 -6.62 8.55
N GLN A 127 -2.29 -6.23 8.37
CA GLN A 127 -1.17 -7.15 8.24
C GLN A 127 -0.23 -6.99 9.44
N LEU A 128 0.21 -8.13 9.97
CA LEU A 128 1.22 -8.21 11.02
C LEU A 128 2.45 -8.95 10.48
N ARG A 129 3.63 -8.38 10.68
CA ARG A 129 4.88 -9.06 10.33
C ARG A 129 5.39 -9.89 11.50
N LEU A 130 5.35 -11.21 11.34
CA LEU A 130 5.96 -12.13 12.29
C LEU A 130 7.45 -12.28 11.96
N CYS A 131 8.30 -11.69 12.80
CA CYS A 131 9.76 -11.72 12.66
C CYS A 131 10.38 -12.63 13.72
N ALA A 132 11.52 -13.25 13.40
CA ALA A 132 12.33 -14.01 14.34
C ALA A 132 13.15 -13.07 15.25
N GLU A 133 12.48 -12.22 16.01
CA GLU A 133 13.07 -11.24 16.92
C GLU A 133 12.60 -11.47 18.36
N ASP A 134 13.52 -11.40 19.32
CA ASP A 134 13.22 -11.61 20.74
C ASP A 134 12.95 -10.28 21.45
N ALA A 135 11.68 -10.02 21.78
CA ALA A 135 11.25 -8.80 22.46
C ALA A 135 11.90 -8.61 23.85
N GLN A 136 12.25 -9.71 24.54
CA GLN A 136 12.90 -9.65 25.86
C GLN A 136 14.40 -9.36 25.76
N LYS A 137 15.00 -9.66 24.60
CA LYS A 137 16.40 -9.35 24.29
C LYS A 137 16.51 -8.17 23.35
N GLY A 138 15.72 -7.12 23.56
CA GLY A 138 15.85 -5.86 22.81
C GLY A 138 15.64 -6.01 21.28
N PHE A 139 14.83 -6.99 20.87
CA PHE A 139 14.53 -7.33 19.48
C PHE A 139 15.75 -7.78 18.66
N PHE A 140 16.71 -8.45 19.30
CA PHE A 140 17.74 -9.17 18.55
C PHE A 140 17.16 -10.38 17.80
N LEU A 141 17.78 -10.73 16.68
CA LEU A 141 17.40 -11.91 15.90
C LEU A 141 17.56 -13.19 16.72
N SER A 142 16.51 -13.99 16.77
CA SER A 142 16.47 -15.32 17.37
C SER A 142 16.51 -16.36 16.26
N MET A 143 17.70 -16.86 15.95
CA MET A 143 17.92 -17.84 14.89
C MET A 143 17.86 -19.27 15.43
N GLY A 144 17.43 -20.21 14.60
CA GLY A 144 17.38 -21.62 14.96
C GLY A 144 16.39 -22.40 14.11
N LYS A 145 16.26 -23.69 14.40
CA LYS A 145 15.25 -24.55 13.78
C LYS A 145 13.88 -24.23 14.39
N ILE A 146 12.85 -24.16 13.55
CA ILE A 146 11.46 -24.12 14.00
C ILE A 146 11.02 -25.57 14.24
N ASP A 147 10.85 -25.98 15.49
CA ASP A 147 10.44 -27.35 15.84
C ASP A 147 8.93 -27.57 15.73
N THR A 148 8.13 -26.52 15.83
CA THR A 148 6.67 -26.58 15.71
C THR A 148 6.15 -25.30 15.08
N PHE A 149 5.22 -25.43 14.13
CA PHE A 149 4.57 -24.32 13.46
C PHE A 149 3.10 -24.65 13.22
N HIS A 150 2.20 -23.87 13.81
CA HIS A 150 0.76 -24.01 13.65
C HIS A 150 0.18 -22.62 13.42
N ILE A 151 -0.57 -22.47 12.32
CA ILE A 151 -1.35 -21.27 12.02
C ILE A 151 -2.80 -21.58 12.40
N PRO A 152 -3.51 -20.68 13.10
CA PRO A 152 -4.93 -20.84 13.44
C PRO A 152 -5.82 -21.22 12.25
#